data_AF-A0A2R7K2F7-F1
#
_entry.id   AF-A0A2R7K2F7-F1
#
_cell.length_a   1.000
_cell.length_b   1.000
_cell.length_c   1.000
_cell.angle_alpha   90.00
_cell.angle_beta   90.00
_cell.angle_gamma   90.00
#
_symmetry.space_group_name_H-M   'P 1'
#
loop_
_entity.id
_entity.type
_entity.pdbx_description
1 polymer ?
#
loop_
_entity_poly.entity_id
_entity_poly.type
_entity_poly.pdbx_seq_one_letter_code
_entity_poly.pdbx_strand_id
1 'polypeptide(L)'
;GDVVESLSGQKFERTVSNTEELANDLKNDPGNFVYKYRSIFGKGKGVSWDFNTSFNAQKGIKTTAAKAWAKKNIDWSCSKI
;
A
#
# COMPACT_ATOMS: atom_id res chain seq x y z
N GLY A 1 -6.53 -0.81 3.98
CA GLY A 1 -7.90 -0.33 4.29
C GLY A 1 -7.94 0.37 5.63
N ASP A 2 -7.52 -0.32 6.70
CA ASP A 2 -7.81 0.08 8.09
C ASP A 2 -7.43 1.52 8.45
N VAL A 3 -6.26 1.99 8.01
CA VAL A 3 -5.83 3.38 8.27
C VAL A 3 -6.82 4.37 7.66
N VAL A 4 -7.17 4.19 6.40
CA VAL A 4 -8.07 5.10 5.66
C VAL A 4 -9.47 5.04 6.27
N GLU A 5 -10.04 3.85 6.46
CA GLU A 5 -11.37 3.70 7.09
C GLU A 5 -11.41 4.33 8.48
N SER A 6 -10.35 4.19 9.28
CA SER A 6 -10.29 4.77 10.62
C SER A 6 -10.22 6.29 10.62
N LEU A 7 -9.70 6.91 9.56
CA LEU A 7 -9.55 8.36 9.45
C LEU A 7 -10.72 9.01 8.71
N SER A 8 -11.29 8.33 7.71
CA SER A 8 -12.43 8.83 6.93
C SER A 8 -13.78 8.53 7.57
N GLY A 9 -13.88 7.47 8.38
CA GLY A 9 -15.15 6.92 8.86
C GLY A 9 -15.94 6.14 7.81
N GLN A 10 -15.47 6.08 6.56
CA GLN A 10 -16.07 5.29 5.50
C GLN A 10 -15.65 3.82 5.62
N LYS A 11 -16.56 2.92 5.26
CA LYS A 11 -16.26 1.49 5.11
C LYS A 11 -16.03 1.17 3.64
N PHE A 12 -15.04 0.33 3.36
CA PHE A 12 -14.76 -0.17 2.03
C PHE A 12 -15.01 -1.66 1.96
N GLU A 13 -15.65 -2.09 0.88
CA GLU A 13 -15.67 -3.49 0.51
C GLU A 13 -14.29 -3.93 0.04
N ARG A 14 -13.91 -5.16 0.38
CA ARG A 14 -12.60 -5.72 0.06
C ARG A 14 -12.81 -7.04 -0.67
N THR A 15 -12.28 -7.12 -1.89
CA THR A 15 -12.22 -8.35 -2.67
C THR A 15 -10.79 -8.86 -2.71
N VAL A 16 -10.61 -10.17 -2.55
CA VAL A 16 -9.29 -10.81 -2.62
C VAL A 16 -8.93 -10.98 -4.09
N SER A 17 -7.75 -10.51 -4.50
CA SER A 17 -7.17 -10.86 -5.80
C SER A 17 -6.30 -12.11 -5.65
N ASN A 18 -6.55 -13.14 -6.45
CA ASN A 18 -5.75 -14.36 -6.42
C ASN A 18 -4.39 -14.15 -7.10
N THR A 19 -3.33 -14.78 -6.60
CA THR A 19 -1.99 -14.70 -7.19
C THR A 19 -1.92 -15.20 -8.64
N GLU A 20 -2.73 -16.18 -9.02
CA GLU A 20 -2.85 -16.69 -10.39
C GLU A 20 -3.48 -15.66 -11.32
N GLU A 21 -4.55 -15.00 -10.86
CA GLU A 21 -5.20 -13.90 -11.60
C GLU A 21 -4.19 -12.77 -11.85
N LEU A 22 -3.46 -12.35 -10.81
CA LEU A 22 -2.44 -11.30 -10.92
C LEU A 22 -1.28 -11.67 -11.85
N ALA A 23 -0.95 -12.96 -11.96
CA ALA A 23 0.06 -13.44 -12.88
C ALA A 23 -0.46 -13.43 -14.33
N ASN A 24 -1.73 -13.83 -14.52
CA ASN A 24 -2.38 -13.82 -15.82
C ASN A 24 -2.60 -12.40 -16.35
N ASP A 25 -3.05 -11.47 -15.51
CA ASP A 25 -3.19 -10.05 -15.84
C ASP A 25 -1.87 -9.49 -16.39
N LEU A 26 -0.77 -9.72 -15.67
CA LEU A 26 0.55 -9.25 -16.07
C LEU A 26 1.08 -9.97 -17.33
N LYS A 27 0.76 -11.25 -17.52
CA LYS A 27 1.15 -11.98 -18.73
C LYS A 27 0.44 -11.41 -19.97
N ASN A 28 -0.83 -11.06 -19.84
CA ASN A 28 -1.66 -10.54 -20.92
C ASN A 28 -1.34 -9.08 -21.25
N ASP A 29 -0.95 -8.27 -20.26
CA ASP A 29 -0.47 -6.90 -20.46
C ASP A 29 0.80 -6.61 -19.65
N PRO A 30 1.98 -7.02 -20.17
CA PRO A 30 3.26 -6.84 -19.47
C PRO A 30 3.69 -5.38 -19.29
N GLY A 31 3.14 -4.46 -20.10
CA GLY A 31 3.43 -3.03 -20.04
C GLY A 31 2.66 -2.32 -18.93
N ASN A 32 1.62 -2.95 -18.38
CA ASN A 32 0.79 -2.36 -17.35
C ASN A 32 1.50 -2.31 -15.99
N PHE A 33 1.86 -1.10 -15.60
CA PHE A 33 2.52 -0.84 -14.33
C PHE A 33 1.70 -1.32 -13.12
N VAL A 34 0.37 -1.20 -13.16
CA VAL A 34 -0.49 -1.62 -12.04
C VAL A 34 -0.44 -3.14 -11.87
N TYR A 35 -0.50 -3.90 -12.97
CA TYR A 35 -0.40 -5.36 -12.92
C TYR A 35 0.96 -5.81 -12.40
N LYS A 36 2.03 -5.15 -12.83
CA LYS A 36 3.39 -5.43 -12.33
C LYS A 36 3.48 -5.26 -10.81
N TYR A 37 2.98 -4.13 -10.29
CA TYR A 37 3.02 -3.84 -8.85
C TYR A 37 2.15 -4.80 -8.03
N ARG A 38 0.92 -5.06 -8.47
CA ARG A 38 0.04 -6.02 -7.80
C ARG A 38 0.66 -7.42 -7.76
N SER A 39 1.28 -7.86 -8.85
CA SER A 39 1.94 -9.18 -8.92
C SER A 39 3.15 -9.29 -7.98
N ILE A 40 3.94 -8.21 -7.82
CA ILE A 40 5.08 -8.18 -6.88
C ILE A 40 4.61 -8.23 -5.43
N PHE A 41 3.65 -7.38 -5.05
CA PHE A 41 3.17 -7.32 -3.67
C PHE A 41 2.33 -8.55 -3.29
N GLY A 42 1.51 -9.06 -4.21
CA GLY A 42 0.67 -10.24 -3.99
C GLY A 42 1.47 -11.52 -3.72
N LYS A 43 2.72 -11.59 -4.19
CA LYS A 43 3.64 -12.73 -3.93
C LYS A 43 4.25 -12.73 -2.53
N GLY A 44 3.85 -11.80 -1.65
CA GLY A 44 4.23 -11.80 -0.23
C GLY A 44 5.63 -11.25 0.08
N LYS A 45 6.44 -10.89 -0.93
CA LYS A 45 7.69 -10.15 -0.73
C LYS A 45 7.41 -8.65 -0.82
N GLY A 46 6.87 -8.08 0.25
CA GLY A 46 6.59 -6.64 0.34
C GLY A 46 7.85 -5.77 0.33
N VAL A 47 8.96 -6.30 0.85
CA VAL A 47 10.31 -5.76 0.75
C VAL A 47 11.30 -6.93 0.77
N SER A 48 12.46 -6.78 0.13
CA SER A 48 13.50 -7.81 0.09
C SER A 48 14.62 -7.58 1.12
N TRP A 49 14.45 -6.63 2.03
CA TRP A 49 15.47 -6.20 2.99
C TRP A 49 14.90 -6.08 4.40
N ASP A 50 15.77 -6.25 5.40
CA ASP A 50 15.45 -6.01 6.81
C ASP A 50 15.21 -4.50 7.04
N PHE A 51 14.28 -4.15 7.92
CA PHE A 51 13.98 -2.77 8.24
C PHE A 51 15.21 -1.99 8.76
N ASN A 52 16.01 -2.62 9.63
CA ASN A 52 17.18 -2.02 10.26
C ASN A 52 18.33 -1.79 9.28
N THR A 53 18.30 -2.42 8.11
CA THR A 53 19.29 -2.19 7.04
C THR A 53 18.89 -1.07 6.09
N SER A 54 17.71 -0.46 6.29
CA SER A 54 17.31 0.72 5.51
C SER A 54 18.22 1.92 5.80
N PHE A 55 18.42 2.77 4.79
CA PHE A 55 19.23 3.99 4.92
C PHE A 55 18.76 4.88 6.07
N ASN A 56 17.45 5.07 6.22
CA ASN A 56 16.89 5.91 7.28
C ASN A 56 17.19 5.35 8.67
N ALA A 57 17.08 4.04 8.86
CA ALA A 57 17.43 3.39 10.12
C ALA A 57 18.92 3.57 10.43
N GLN A 58 19.81 3.30 9.46
CA GLN A 58 21.26 3.41 9.62
C GLN A 58 21.73 4.85 9.90
N LYS A 59 21.03 5.86 9.35
CA LYS A 59 21.36 7.27 9.55
C LYS A 59 20.61 7.94 10.69
N GLY A 60 19.76 7.19 11.42
CA GLY A 60 18.92 7.74 12.49
C GLY A 60 17.93 8.80 12.00
N ILE A 61 17.55 8.76 10.71
CA ILE A 61 16.60 9.71 10.13
C ILE A 61 15.21 9.33 10.60
N LYS A 62 14.57 10.24 11.35
CA LYS A 62 13.20 10.05 11.83
C LYS A 62 12.24 9.98 10.65
N THR A 63 11.43 8.92 10.61
CA THR A 63 10.34 8.77 9.65
C THR A 63 9.00 9.06 10.32
N THR A 64 7.95 9.22 9.51
CA THR A 64 6.58 9.38 10.00
C THR A 64 5.74 8.18 9.58
N ALA A 65 4.87 7.71 10.46
CA ALA A 65 3.91 6.67 10.13
C ALA A 65 2.87 7.20 9.14
N ALA A 66 2.43 6.37 8.19
CA ALA A 66 1.43 6.74 7.19
C ALA A 66 0.16 7.33 7.83
N LYS A 67 -0.34 6.74 8.92
CA LYS A 67 -1.51 7.26 9.66
C LYS A 67 -1.27 8.66 10.25
N ALA A 68 -0.08 8.91 10.80
CA ALA A 68 0.25 10.19 11.41
C ALA A 68 0.34 11.29 10.34
N TRP A 69 0.98 11.00 9.21
CA TRP A 69 1.03 11.91 8.07
C TRP A 69 -0.37 12.18 7.50
N ALA A 70 -1.16 11.12 7.30
CA ALA A 70 -2.51 11.19 6.75
C ALA A 70 -3.45 12.04 7.62
N LYS A 71 -3.39 11.89 8.95
CA LYS A 71 -4.15 12.72 9.89
C LYS A 71 -3.81 14.21 9.80
N LYS A 72 -2.55 14.53 9.50
CA LYS A 72 -2.06 15.92 9.44
C LYS A 72 -2.35 16.61 8.11
N ASN A 73 -2.34 15.87 7.01
CA ASN A 73 -2.24 16.47 5.67
C ASN A 73 -3.46 16.23 4.77
N ILE A 74 -4.37 15.32 5.13
CA ILE A 74 -5.57 15.05 4.34
C ILE A 74 -6.76 15.72 5.01
N ASP A 75 -7.57 16.41 4.22
CA ASP A 75 -8.90 16.86 4.64
C ASP A 75 -9.89 15.70 4.55
N TRP A 76 -10.24 15.15 5.71
CA TRP A 76 -11.17 14.03 5.83
C TRP A 76 -12.64 14.45 5.85
N SER A 77 -12.94 15.75 5.77
CA SER A 77 -14.33 16.26 5.78
C SER A 77 -15.09 15.88 4.50
N CYS A 78 -14.41 15.83 3.35
CA CYS A 78 -14.97 15.37 2.08
C CYS A 78 -15.39 13.89 2.08
N SER A 79 -15.04 13.11 3.11
CA SER A 79 -15.41 11.69 3.24
C SER A 79 -16.73 11.46 3.96
N LYS A 80 -17.36 12.51 4.50
CA LYS A 80 -18.68 12.42 5.16
C LYS A 80 -19.77 12.83 4.18
N ILE A 81 -20.11 11.94 3.25
CA ILE A 81 -21.35 12.02 2.46
C ILE A 81 -22.33 11.03 3.09
#